data_AF-A0A7X6YCR9-F1
#
_entry.id   AF-A0A7X6YCR9-F1
#
_cell.length_a   1.000
_cell.length_b   1.000
_cell.length_c   1.000
_cell.angle_alpha   90.00
_cell.angle_beta   90.00
_cell.angle_gamma   90.00
#
_symmetry.space_group_name_H-M   'P 1'
#
loop_
_entity.id
_entity.type
_entity.pdbx_description
1 polymer ?
#
loop_
_entity_poly.entity_id
_entity_poly.type
_entity_poly.pdbx_seq_one_letter_code
_entity_poly.pdbx_strand_id
1 'polypeptide(L)'
;MHILSLAILRSCSFFLLALPALVGAAEIDLPAEIGATAEVRRGEQDGLWEKTLLVRFPSERRVLSTSDGMLTARAAINHAAHPLLWHRLGSDSKGYALGVRDALAAQLELPPATVAQMSTAADMDHIAVATRTYGPLTVTVLATAGARSNAIRTGVDAG
;
A
#
# COMPACT_ATOMS: atom_id res chain seq x y z
N MET A 1 -53.02 23.54 -29.73
CA MET A 1 -52.88 23.87 -28.29
C MET A 1 -52.15 22.70 -27.65
N HIS A 2 -50.86 22.90 -27.35
CA HIS A 2 -49.92 21.87 -26.90
C HIS A 2 -50.21 21.46 -25.45
N ILE A 3 -50.25 20.15 -25.18
CA ILE A 3 -50.15 19.61 -23.82
C ILE A 3 -48.79 18.93 -23.73
N LEU A 4 -47.87 19.55 -22.98
CA LEU A 4 -46.54 19.01 -22.71
C LEU A 4 -46.64 17.78 -21.78
N SER A 5 -45.99 16.71 -22.20
CA SER A 5 -45.66 15.55 -21.39
C SER A 5 -44.40 15.88 -20.57
N LEU A 6 -44.48 15.78 -19.24
CA LEU A 6 -43.34 15.98 -18.35
C LEU A 6 -42.86 14.61 -17.84
N ALA A 7 -41.97 13.97 -18.59
CA ALA A 7 -41.24 12.80 -18.13
C ALA A 7 -40.10 13.25 -17.22
N ILE A 8 -40.18 12.90 -15.94
CA ILE A 8 -39.12 13.13 -14.95
C ILE A 8 -38.01 12.11 -15.25
N LEU A 9 -36.97 12.56 -15.96
CA LEU A 9 -35.76 11.77 -16.19
C LEU A 9 -34.95 11.73 -14.89
N ARG A 10 -35.03 10.61 -14.18
CA ARG A 10 -34.16 10.28 -13.04
C ARG A 10 -32.71 10.25 -13.52
N SER A 11 -31.94 11.26 -13.15
CA SER A 11 -30.48 11.25 -13.30
C SER A 11 -29.88 10.35 -12.24
N CYS A 12 -29.80 9.05 -12.54
CA CYS A 12 -28.95 8.13 -11.79
C CYS A 12 -27.50 8.37 -12.25
N SER A 13 -26.77 9.22 -11.52
CA SER A 13 -25.32 9.28 -11.61
C SER A 13 -24.76 7.93 -11.21
N PHE A 14 -24.39 7.12 -12.21
CA PHE A 14 -23.57 5.93 -12.02
C PHE A 14 -22.18 6.39 -11.60
N PHE A 15 -21.88 6.31 -10.31
CA PHE A 15 -20.51 6.35 -9.81
C PHE A 15 -19.85 5.03 -10.26
N LEU A 16 -19.17 5.07 -11.41
CA LEU A 16 -18.28 3.99 -11.86
C LEU A 16 -17.11 3.93 -10.87
N LEU A 17 -17.19 3.03 -9.89
CA LEU A 17 -16.04 2.58 -9.13
C LEU A 17 -15.08 1.91 -10.12
N ALA A 18 -14.05 2.65 -10.55
CA ALA A 18 -12.94 2.08 -11.29
C ALA A 18 -12.23 1.07 -10.36
N LEU A 19 -12.46 -0.21 -10.60
CA LEU A 19 -11.66 -1.28 -10.01
C LEU A 19 -10.25 -1.17 -10.59
N PRO A 20 -9.20 -0.92 -9.77
CA PRO A 20 -7.84 -0.92 -10.29
C PRO A 20 -7.52 -2.32 -10.80
N ALA A 21 -7.05 -2.40 -12.05
CA ALA A 21 -6.54 -3.65 -12.61
C ALA A 21 -5.29 -4.05 -11.82
N LEU A 22 -5.36 -5.15 -11.06
CA LEU A 22 -4.17 -5.73 -10.43
C LEU A 22 -3.29 -6.31 -11.55
N VAL A 23 -2.15 -5.70 -11.80
CA VAL A 23 -1.12 -6.24 -12.67
C VAL A 23 -0.14 -6.98 -11.76
N GLY A 24 0.02 -8.30 -11.94
CA GLY A 24 1.08 -9.17 -11.40
C GLY A 24 1.63 -8.90 -9.98
N ALA A 25 1.46 -9.87 -9.08
CA ALA A 25 2.22 -9.91 -7.83
C ALA A 25 3.62 -10.51 -8.06
N ALA A 26 4.66 -9.89 -7.50
CA ALA A 26 6.00 -10.48 -7.43
C ALA A 26 6.24 -11.00 -6.01
N GLU A 27 6.35 -12.32 -5.85
CA GLU A 27 6.65 -12.94 -4.56
C GLU A 27 8.08 -12.59 -4.10
N ILE A 28 8.24 -12.46 -2.79
CA ILE A 28 9.51 -12.18 -2.13
C ILE A 28 9.85 -13.37 -1.25
N ASP A 29 11.00 -13.99 -1.51
CA ASP A 29 11.49 -15.10 -0.70
C ASP A 29 11.83 -14.63 0.72
N LEU A 30 11.17 -15.24 1.69
CA LEU A 30 11.44 -15.05 3.11
C LEU A 30 11.86 -16.39 3.73
N PRO A 31 12.80 -16.38 4.70
CA PRO A 31 13.12 -17.58 5.46
C PRO A 31 11.87 -18.11 6.20
N ALA A 32 11.67 -19.42 6.16
CA ALA A 32 10.47 -20.07 6.69
C ALA A 32 10.23 -19.77 8.19
N GLU A 33 11.31 -19.60 8.96
CA GLU A 33 11.28 -19.28 10.39
C GLU A 33 10.64 -17.92 10.71
N ILE A 34 10.55 -17.01 9.74
CA ILE A 34 9.86 -15.72 9.92
C ILE A 34 8.34 -15.92 10.01
N GLY A 35 7.82 -17.01 9.44
CA GLY A 35 6.42 -17.37 9.45
C GLY A 35 5.54 -16.27 8.85
N ALA A 36 5.96 -15.65 7.75
CA ALA A 36 5.23 -14.61 7.03
C ALA A 36 5.44 -14.80 5.52
N THR A 37 4.54 -14.26 4.71
CA THR A 37 4.74 -14.15 3.26
C THR A 37 4.88 -12.68 2.89
N ALA A 38 5.60 -12.41 1.80
CA ALA A 38 5.73 -11.07 1.26
C ALA A 38 5.59 -11.07 -0.26
N GLU A 39 4.93 -10.04 -0.79
CA GLU A 39 4.77 -9.81 -2.22
C GLU A 39 4.74 -8.31 -2.52
N VAL A 40 5.14 -7.93 -3.74
CA VAL A 40 4.82 -6.61 -4.30
C VAL A 40 3.63 -6.76 -5.23
N ARG A 41 2.50 -6.15 -4.88
CA ARG A 41 1.33 -6.02 -5.77
C ARG A 41 1.48 -4.77 -6.61
N ARG A 42 1.26 -4.88 -7.92
CA ARG A 42 1.29 -3.72 -8.81
C ARG A 42 -0.12 -3.36 -9.26
N GLY A 43 -0.34 -2.06 -9.39
CA GLY A 43 -1.58 -1.47 -9.85
C GLY A 43 -1.28 -0.28 -10.75
N GLU A 44 -2.34 0.29 -11.29
CA GLU A 44 -2.28 1.49 -12.10
C GLU A 44 -3.56 2.31 -11.87
N GLN A 45 -3.38 3.63 -11.78
CA GLN A 45 -4.45 4.61 -11.76
C GLN A 45 -4.13 5.74 -12.74
N ASP A 46 -5.03 5.99 -13.70
CA ASP A 46 -4.89 7.06 -14.71
C ASP A 46 -3.56 7.03 -15.48
N GLY A 47 -3.07 5.83 -15.85
CA GLY A 47 -1.78 5.65 -16.53
C GLY A 47 -0.56 5.82 -15.61
N LEU A 48 -0.77 5.98 -14.31
CA LEU A 48 0.28 6.14 -13.31
C LEU A 48 0.37 4.88 -12.45
N TRP A 49 1.58 4.33 -12.32
CA TRP A 49 1.79 3.10 -11.57
C TRP A 49 1.56 3.27 -10.06
N GLU A 50 1.15 2.16 -9.45
CA GLU A 50 1.06 1.93 -8.01
C GLU A 50 1.76 0.62 -7.67
N LYS A 51 2.42 0.56 -6.52
CA LYS A 51 3.13 -0.63 -6.02
C LYS A 51 2.92 -0.72 -4.51
N THR A 52 2.46 -1.87 -4.03
CA THR A 52 2.26 -2.11 -2.60
C THR A 52 3.06 -3.32 -2.17
N LEU A 53 4.05 -3.10 -1.32
CA LEU A 53 4.67 -4.18 -0.56
C LEU A 53 3.67 -4.64 0.49
N LEU A 54 3.27 -5.90 0.42
CA LEU A 54 2.37 -6.55 1.35
C LEU A 54 3.13 -7.66 2.08
N VAL A 55 3.12 -7.60 3.41
CA VAL A 55 3.56 -8.69 4.29
C VAL A 55 2.34 -9.26 4.99
N ARG A 56 2.12 -10.58 4.90
CA ARG A 56 0.99 -11.26 5.53
C ARG A 56 1.47 -12.16 6.67
N PHE A 57 0.70 -12.17 7.75
CA PHE A 57 0.95 -13.02 8.91
C PHE A 57 -0.11 -14.14 9.01
N PRO A 58 0.29 -15.37 9.36
CA PRO A 58 -0.65 -16.49 9.52
C PRO A 58 -1.61 -16.27 10.68
N SER A 59 -1.17 -15.54 11.71
CA SER A 59 -1.96 -15.14 12.88
C SER A 59 -1.73 -13.66 13.19
N GLU A 60 -2.51 -13.12 14.12
CA GLU A 60 -2.29 -11.76 14.61
C GLU A 60 -0.90 -11.60 15.23
N ARG A 61 -0.27 -10.44 14.95
CA ARG A 61 1.02 -10.05 15.52
C ARG A 61 0.96 -8.64 16.09
N ARG A 62 1.75 -8.39 17.13
CA ARG A 62 2.05 -7.02 17.58
C ARG A 62 2.91 -6.35 16.54
N VAL A 63 2.48 -5.19 16.06
CA VAL A 63 3.15 -4.40 15.03
C VAL A 63 3.33 -2.98 15.52
N LEU A 64 4.46 -2.38 15.17
CA LEU A 64 4.73 -0.95 15.34
C LEU A 64 4.86 -0.34 13.94
N SER A 65 3.94 0.57 13.61
CA SER A 65 3.97 1.39 12.39
C SER A 65 4.34 2.83 12.74
N THR A 66 5.11 3.48 11.88
CA THR A 66 5.38 4.93 12.01
C THR A 66 4.15 5.78 11.72
N SER A 67 3.19 5.26 10.95
CA SER A 67 1.95 5.98 10.62
C SER A 67 0.80 5.66 11.58
N ASP A 68 0.70 4.42 12.08
CA ASP A 68 -0.42 3.96 12.92
C ASP A 68 -0.06 3.77 14.39
N GLY A 69 1.22 3.84 14.76
CA GLY A 69 1.68 3.51 16.10
C GLY A 69 1.62 1.99 16.38
N MET A 70 1.31 1.62 17.61
CA MET A 70 1.28 0.23 18.06
C MET A 70 -0.09 -0.40 17.84
N LEU A 71 -0.15 -1.53 17.13
CA LEU A 71 -1.40 -2.23 16.82
C LEU A 71 -1.23 -3.75 16.81
N THR A 72 -2.36 -4.46 16.74
CA THR A 72 -2.41 -5.90 16.47
C THR A 72 -2.86 -6.08 15.03
N ALA A 73 -2.05 -6.73 14.20
CA ALA A 73 -2.25 -6.79 12.75
C ALA A 73 -2.11 -8.21 12.18
N ARG A 74 -2.81 -8.45 11.07
CA ARG A 74 -2.73 -9.64 10.21
C ARG A 74 -1.93 -9.39 8.93
N ALA A 75 -1.74 -8.13 8.58
CA ALA A 75 -0.91 -7.71 7.46
C ALA A 75 -0.23 -6.36 7.75
N ALA A 76 0.88 -6.12 7.07
CA ALA A 76 1.54 -4.82 7.04
C ALA A 76 1.78 -4.42 5.58
N ILE A 77 1.56 -3.15 5.26
CA ILE A 77 1.77 -2.61 3.93
C ILE A 77 2.64 -1.37 3.93
N ASN A 78 3.47 -1.28 2.89
CA ASN A 78 4.13 -0.05 2.50
C ASN A 78 3.70 0.23 1.05
N HIS A 79 3.08 1.38 0.79
CA HIS A 79 2.52 1.72 -0.51
C HIS A 79 3.31 2.84 -1.20
N ALA A 80 3.60 2.64 -2.48
CA ALA A 80 4.23 3.61 -3.36
C ALA A 80 3.33 3.86 -4.58
N ALA A 81 3.39 5.08 -5.07
CA ALA A 81 2.75 5.47 -6.31
C ALA A 81 3.66 6.40 -7.10
N HIS A 82 3.34 6.54 -8.39
CA HIS A 82 4.05 7.45 -9.27
C HIS A 82 4.13 8.87 -8.66
N PRO A 83 5.28 9.58 -8.73
CA PRO A 83 5.42 10.92 -8.13
C PRO A 83 4.36 11.94 -8.57
N LEU A 84 3.96 11.89 -9.85
CA LEU A 84 2.86 12.73 -10.36
C LEU A 84 1.51 12.45 -9.68
N LEU A 85 1.23 11.22 -9.24
CA LEU A 85 -0.01 10.90 -8.51
C LEU A 85 0.03 11.57 -7.13
N TRP A 86 1.14 11.44 -6.40
CA TRP A 86 1.33 12.14 -5.13
C TRP A 86 1.20 13.65 -5.26
N HIS A 87 1.81 14.22 -6.30
CA HIS A 87 1.70 15.65 -6.59
C HIS A 87 0.25 16.07 -6.87
N ARG A 88 -0.51 15.26 -7.63
CA ARG A 88 -1.94 15.53 -7.92
C ARG A 88 -2.80 15.45 -6.65
N LEU A 89 -2.53 14.49 -5.78
CA LEU A 89 -3.28 14.30 -4.53
C LEU A 89 -3.07 15.44 -3.54
N GLY A 90 -1.84 15.95 -3.41
CA GLY A 90 -1.53 17.05 -2.48
C GLY A 90 -2.00 16.75 -1.05
N SER A 91 -2.90 17.57 -0.52
CA SER A 91 -3.50 17.40 0.81
C SER A 91 -4.30 16.11 0.98
N ASP A 92 -4.81 15.53 -0.12
CA ASP A 92 -5.68 14.37 -0.09
C ASP A 92 -4.91 13.04 -0.05
N SER A 93 -3.58 13.11 -0.07
CA SER A 93 -2.67 11.95 -0.02
C SER A 93 -2.94 11.00 1.15
N LYS A 94 -3.33 11.54 2.32
CA LYS A 94 -3.71 10.73 3.48
C LYS A 94 -5.00 9.94 3.23
N GLY A 95 -6.02 10.58 2.68
CA GLY A 95 -7.30 9.93 2.37
C GLY A 95 -7.13 8.82 1.33
N TYR A 96 -6.32 9.09 0.31
CA TYR A 96 -5.93 8.08 -0.69
C TYR A 96 -5.19 6.88 -0.06
N ALA A 97 -4.20 7.11 0.79
CA ALA A 97 -3.47 6.02 1.45
C ALA A 97 -4.37 5.13 2.32
N LEU A 98 -5.34 5.73 3.02
CA LEU A 98 -6.37 4.98 3.77
C LEU A 98 -7.29 4.19 2.82
N GLY A 99 -7.67 4.78 1.68
CA GLY A 99 -8.45 4.08 0.65
C GLY A 99 -7.72 2.86 0.08
N VAL A 100 -6.40 2.97 -0.17
CA VAL A 100 -5.55 1.86 -0.59
C VAL A 100 -5.55 0.75 0.46
N ARG A 101 -5.38 1.11 1.75
CA ARG A 101 -5.47 0.14 2.85
C ARG A 101 -6.81 -0.58 2.86
N ASP A 102 -7.90 0.16 2.79
CA ASP A 102 -9.26 -0.39 2.91
C ASP A 102 -9.61 -1.30 1.72
N ALA A 103 -9.21 -0.90 0.50
CA ALA A 103 -9.37 -1.72 -0.69
C ALA A 103 -8.56 -3.03 -0.60
N LEU A 104 -7.32 -2.96 -0.14
CA LEU A 104 -6.50 -4.16 0.04
C LEU A 104 -7.03 -5.04 1.17
N ALA A 105 -7.46 -4.45 2.29
CA ALA A 105 -8.07 -5.19 3.39
C ALA A 105 -9.30 -5.97 2.93
N ALA A 106 -10.16 -5.35 2.11
CA ALA A 106 -11.31 -6.02 1.51
C ALA A 106 -10.89 -7.20 0.60
N GLN A 107 -9.87 -7.03 -0.26
CA GLN A 107 -9.34 -8.12 -1.09
C GLN A 107 -8.75 -9.28 -0.26
N LEU A 108 -8.23 -8.98 0.93
CA LEU A 108 -7.66 -9.97 1.83
C LEU A 108 -8.69 -10.57 2.81
N GLU A 109 -9.95 -10.11 2.75
CA GLU A 109 -11.02 -10.45 3.70
C GLU A 109 -10.62 -10.16 5.16
N LEU A 110 -9.92 -9.05 5.37
CA LEU A 110 -9.45 -8.59 6.67
C LEU A 110 -10.18 -7.31 7.10
N PRO A 111 -10.44 -7.13 8.42
CA PRO A 111 -10.83 -5.81 8.92
C PRO A 111 -9.71 -4.80 8.67
N PRO A 112 -9.98 -3.59 8.16
CA PRO A 112 -8.93 -2.60 7.87
C PRO A 112 -8.06 -2.23 9.08
N ALA A 113 -8.65 -2.25 10.29
CA ALA A 113 -7.92 -2.02 11.54
C ALA A 113 -6.82 -3.05 11.85
N THR A 114 -6.83 -4.19 11.16
CA THR A 114 -5.82 -5.26 11.29
C THR A 114 -4.75 -5.18 10.19
N VAL A 115 -4.74 -4.12 9.39
CA VAL A 115 -3.72 -3.86 8.36
C VAL A 115 -2.92 -2.63 8.76
N ALA A 116 -1.67 -2.84 9.17
CA ALA A 116 -0.74 -1.73 9.42
C ALA A 116 -0.36 -1.10 8.09
N GLN A 117 -0.40 0.22 7.98
CA GLN A 117 -0.14 0.96 6.74
C GLN A 117 0.97 1.98 6.93
N MET A 118 1.80 2.11 5.90
CA MET A 118 2.67 3.25 5.66
C MET A 118 2.75 3.50 4.16
N SER A 119 3.32 4.65 3.77
CA SER A 119 3.56 4.99 2.37
C SER A 119 5.00 5.41 2.17
N THR A 120 5.51 5.24 0.96
CA THR A 120 6.88 5.60 0.58
C THR A 120 6.94 6.27 -0.79
N ALA A 121 7.92 7.14 -0.97
CA ALA A 121 8.27 7.73 -2.26
C ALA A 121 9.24 6.85 -3.07
N ALA A 122 9.76 5.77 -2.48
CA ALA A 122 10.67 4.85 -3.16
C ALA A 122 9.90 3.94 -4.14
N ASP A 123 10.45 3.77 -5.34
CA ASP A 123 9.98 2.76 -6.27
C ASP A 123 10.31 1.35 -5.76
N MET A 124 9.33 0.45 -5.66
CA MET A 124 9.51 -0.89 -5.10
C MET A 124 10.18 -1.91 -6.02
N ASP A 125 10.65 -1.52 -7.21
CA ASP A 125 11.42 -2.41 -8.09
C ASP A 125 12.81 -2.75 -7.51
N HIS A 126 13.31 -1.97 -6.54
CA HIS A 126 14.62 -2.18 -5.92
C HIS A 126 14.48 -2.63 -4.45
N ILE A 127 13.75 -3.71 -4.21
CA ILE A 127 13.63 -4.29 -2.88
C ILE A 127 14.85 -5.14 -2.53
N ALA A 128 15.41 -4.93 -1.34
CA ALA A 128 16.46 -5.76 -0.77
C ALA A 128 15.92 -6.50 0.46
N VAL A 129 16.22 -7.79 0.55
CA VAL A 129 15.88 -8.63 1.69
C VAL A 129 17.15 -9.08 2.39
N ALA A 130 17.21 -8.89 3.70
CA ALA A 130 18.32 -9.37 4.51
C ALA A 130 17.81 -9.95 5.82
N THR A 131 18.28 -11.15 6.15
CA THR A 131 17.98 -11.81 7.42
C THR A 131 19.25 -11.98 8.24
N ARG A 132 19.15 -11.72 9.55
CA ARG A 132 20.21 -11.96 10.53
C ARG A 132 19.63 -12.60 11.78
N THR A 133 20.42 -13.45 12.41
CA THR A 133 20.05 -14.14 13.64
C THR A 133 21.10 -13.87 14.70
N TYR A 134 20.65 -13.55 15.91
CA TYR A 134 21.48 -13.39 17.10
C TYR A 134 20.79 -14.06 18.29
N GLY A 135 21.31 -15.22 18.71
CA GLY A 135 20.67 -16.05 19.73
C GLY A 135 19.24 -16.43 19.32
N PRO A 136 18.21 -16.18 20.15
CA PRO A 136 16.82 -16.50 19.82
C PRO A 136 16.15 -15.47 18.89
N LEU A 137 16.84 -14.37 18.54
CA LEU A 137 16.27 -13.28 17.75
C LEU A 137 16.64 -13.44 16.27
N THR A 138 15.65 -13.64 15.41
CA THR A 138 15.80 -13.55 13.95
C THR A 138 15.10 -12.28 13.45
N VAL A 139 15.83 -11.47 12.68
CA VAL A 139 15.33 -10.22 12.09
C VAL A 139 15.47 -10.32 10.57
N THR A 140 14.36 -10.11 9.86
CA THR A 140 14.34 -9.93 8.41
C THR A 140 13.93 -8.50 8.08
N VAL A 141 14.73 -7.84 7.27
CA VAL A 141 14.49 -6.48 6.77
C VAL A 141 14.13 -6.56 5.30
N LEU A 142 13.01 -5.93 4.94
CA LEU A 142 12.61 -5.65 3.57
C LEU A 142 12.80 -4.15 3.35
N ALA A 143 13.88 -3.78 2.69
CA ALA A 143 14.23 -2.39 2.43
C ALA A 143 13.84 -2.00 1.01
N THR A 144 13.02 -0.96 0.86
CA THR A 144 12.71 -0.35 -0.43
C THR A 144 13.65 0.82 -0.71
N ALA A 145 14.19 0.89 -1.92
CA ALA A 145 15.07 1.96 -2.38
C ALA A 145 14.61 2.47 -3.75
N GLY A 146 15.13 3.58 -4.25
CA GLY A 146 14.78 4.09 -5.58
C GLY A 146 14.16 5.48 -5.61
N ALA A 147 14.05 6.13 -4.45
CA ALA A 147 13.87 7.57 -4.40
C ALA A 147 15.17 8.24 -4.89
N ARG A 148 15.11 9.07 -5.94
CA ARG A 148 16.29 9.75 -6.51
C ARG A 148 16.47 11.18 -6.01
N SER A 149 15.38 11.85 -5.64
CA SER A 149 15.36 13.28 -5.30
C SER A 149 15.24 13.57 -3.80
N ASN A 150 14.84 12.58 -3.00
CA ASN A 150 14.67 12.70 -1.55
C ASN A 150 15.29 11.53 -0.77
N ALA A 151 16.16 10.75 -1.40
CA ALA A 151 16.98 9.77 -0.69
C ALA A 151 18.05 10.52 0.11
N ILE A 152 17.82 10.62 1.40
CA ILE A 152 18.79 11.16 2.37
C ILE A 152 19.55 9.97 2.93
N ARG A 153 20.87 9.98 2.88
CA ARG A 153 21.69 8.99 3.57
C ARG A 153 21.70 9.33 5.05
N THR A 154 20.95 8.56 5.84
CA THR A 154 20.93 8.70 7.30
C THR A 154 22.37 8.67 7.86
N GLY A 155 22.76 9.76 8.53
CA GLY A 155 24.09 9.90 9.13
C GLY A 155 25.16 10.53 8.22
N VAL A 156 24.83 10.88 6.98
CA VAL A 156 25.72 11.63 6.08
C VAL A 156 25.07 12.93 5.60
N ASP A 157 23.83 12.84 5.13
CA ASP A 157 23.10 13.98 4.59
C ASP A 157 22.25 14.62 5.71
N ALA A 158 22.25 15.96 5.81
CA ALA A 158 21.38 16.68 6.72
C ALA A 158 19.96 16.76 6.11
N GLY A 159 18.95 16.46 6.92
CA GLY A 159 17.52 16.55 6.56
C GLY A 159 16.87 17.86 7.00
#